data_AF-A0A1F9D826-F1
#
_entry.id   AF-A0A1F9D826-F1
#
_cell.length_a   1.000
_cell.length_b   1.000
_cell.length_c   1.000
_cell.angle_alpha   90.00
_cell.angle_beta   90.00
_cell.angle_gamma   90.00
#
_symmetry.space_group_name_H-M   'P 1'
#
loop_
_entity.id
_entity.type
_entity.pdbx_description
1 polymer ?
#
loop_
_entity_poly.entity_id
_entity_poly.type
_entity_poly.pdbx_seq_one_letter_code
_entity_poly.pdbx_strand_id
1 'polypeptide(L)'
;MRKKASGLVTVQAISGTHVVFLAFNLRESDAKGFMGFAIQRTDLTEDETIWLRGNKTFAGIRPSVGIEDASSHEHPFQAFQWADYAAKPGYRYRYRKRRYFARK
;
A
#
# COMPACT_ATOMS: atom_id res chain seq x y z
N MET A 1 9.44 -7.78 -13.47
CA MET A 1 10.50 -8.19 -12.50
C MET A 1 9.85 -8.52 -11.15
N ARG A 2 10.45 -9.36 -10.30
CA ARG A 2 9.91 -9.70 -8.97
C ARG A 2 10.91 -9.33 -7.87
N LYS A 3 10.42 -8.76 -6.76
CA LYS A 3 11.23 -8.46 -5.57
C LYS A 3 10.47 -8.78 -4.29
N LYS A 4 11.12 -9.49 -3.37
CA LYS A 4 10.56 -9.84 -2.06
C LYS A 4 11.21 -9.01 -0.96
N ALA A 5 10.44 -8.62 0.04
CA ALA A 5 10.92 -8.04 1.28
C ALA A 5 10.20 -8.71 2.46
N SER A 6 10.97 -9.20 3.44
CA SER A 6 10.44 -9.92 4.60
C SER A 6 10.51 -9.07 5.88
N GLY A 7 9.71 -9.43 6.86
CA GLY A 7 9.57 -8.80 8.18
C GLY A 7 8.35 -9.40 8.89
N LEU A 8 7.70 -8.66 9.80
CA LEU A 8 6.39 -9.05 10.34
C LEU A 8 5.36 -9.27 9.21
N VAL A 9 5.44 -8.44 8.18
CA VAL A 9 4.69 -8.59 6.93
C VAL A 9 5.69 -8.88 5.82
N THR A 10 5.47 -9.95 5.09
CA THR A 10 6.17 -10.23 3.85
C THR A 10 5.47 -9.52 2.71
N VAL A 11 6.23 -8.87 1.82
CA VAL A 11 5.71 -8.21 0.62
C VAL A 11 6.43 -8.74 -0.60
N GLN A 12 5.66 -9.12 -1.62
CA GLN A 12 6.13 -9.49 -2.94
C GLN A 12 5.69 -8.42 -3.93
N ALA A 13 6.64 -7.71 -4.53
CA ALA A 13 6.41 -6.80 -5.63
C ALA A 13 6.59 -7.53 -6.97
N ILE A 14 5.70 -7.27 -7.91
CA ILE A 14 5.71 -7.79 -9.28
C ILE A 14 5.52 -6.59 -10.20
N SER A 15 6.57 -6.20 -10.93
CA SER A 15 6.50 -5.10 -11.89
C SER A 15 6.10 -5.59 -13.27
N GLY A 16 5.05 -4.98 -13.82
CA GLY A 16 4.75 -4.91 -15.24
C GLY A 16 5.27 -3.59 -15.85
N THR A 17 4.77 -3.24 -17.04
CA THR A 17 5.20 -2.04 -17.77
C THR A 17 4.61 -0.75 -17.18
N HIS A 18 3.31 -0.78 -16.85
CA HIS A 18 2.57 0.39 -16.32
C HIS A 18 1.97 0.15 -14.93
N VAL A 19 2.10 -1.07 -14.42
CA VAL A 19 1.49 -1.49 -13.17
C VAL A 19 2.51 -2.22 -12.32
N VAL A 20 2.56 -1.89 -11.04
CA VAL A 20 3.26 -2.70 -10.04
C VAL A 20 2.25 -3.31 -9.09
N PHE A 21 2.20 -4.65 -9.06
CA PHE A 21 1.42 -5.40 -8.08
C PHE A 21 2.23 -5.64 -6.81
N LEU A 22 1.60 -5.47 -5.67
CA LEU A 22 2.13 -5.73 -4.35
C LEU A 22 1.23 -6.78 -3.68
N ALA A 23 1.78 -7.93 -3.35
CA ALA A 23 1.10 -8.96 -2.57
C ALA A 23 1.70 -8.99 -1.15
N PHE A 24 0.85 -9.13 -0.15
CA PHE A 24 1.21 -9.08 1.26
C PHE A 24 0.92 -10.43 1.92
N ASN A 25 1.69 -10.78 2.94
CA ASN A 25 1.42 -11.91 3.81
C ASN A 25 1.76 -11.54 5.26
N LEU A 26 0.83 -11.80 6.18
CA LEU A 26 0.95 -11.58 7.62
C LEU A 26 0.56 -12.89 8.31
N ARG A 27 1.30 -13.31 9.34
CA ARG A 27 0.90 -14.49 10.11
C ARG A 27 -0.37 -14.18 10.88
N GLU A 28 -1.25 -15.16 10.99
CA GLU A 28 -2.51 -14.99 11.73
C GLU A 28 -2.27 -14.63 13.21
N SER A 29 -1.21 -15.17 13.82
CA SER A 29 -0.78 -14.81 15.18
C SER A 29 -0.49 -13.32 15.36
N ASP A 30 -0.11 -12.63 14.28
CA ASP A 30 0.28 -11.23 14.25
C ASP A 30 -0.88 -10.31 13.79
N ALA A 31 -2.05 -10.89 13.49
CA ALA A 31 -3.21 -10.16 12.95
C ALA A 31 -4.05 -9.47 14.03
N LYS A 32 -3.82 -9.75 15.32
CA LYS A 32 -4.61 -9.15 16.40
C LYS A 32 -4.52 -7.62 16.38
N GLY A 33 -5.67 -6.99 16.14
CA GLY A 33 -5.78 -5.53 16.03
C GLY A 33 -5.22 -4.94 14.74
N PHE A 34 -4.79 -5.75 13.76
CA PHE A 34 -4.29 -5.26 12.49
C PHE A 34 -5.40 -4.60 11.67
N MET A 35 -5.16 -3.38 11.18
CA MET A 35 -6.16 -2.58 10.47
C MET A 35 -5.89 -2.45 8.98
N GLY A 36 -4.63 -2.61 8.54
CA GLY A 36 -4.27 -2.45 7.12
C GLY A 36 -2.89 -1.85 6.89
N PHE A 37 -2.64 -1.49 5.63
CA PHE A 37 -1.36 -1.01 5.15
C PHE A 37 -1.46 0.38 4.52
N ALA A 38 -0.58 1.30 4.90
CA ALA A 38 -0.28 2.46 4.07
C ALA A 38 0.93 2.15 3.18
N ILE A 39 0.88 2.59 1.93
CA ILE A 39 1.96 2.33 0.97
C ILE A 39 2.43 3.67 0.46
N GLN A 40 3.70 3.97 0.69
CA GLN A 40 4.38 5.11 0.10
C GLN A 40 5.21 4.63 -1.09
N ARG A 41 5.13 5.35 -2.20
CA ARG A 41 5.97 5.16 -3.37
C ARG A 41 6.91 6.35 -3.49
N THR A 42 8.18 6.07 -3.71
CA THR A 42 9.16 7.04 -4.19
C THR A 42 9.52 6.68 -5.62
N ASP A 43 9.30 7.59 -6.56
CA ASP A 43 9.88 7.57 -7.89
C ASP A 43 11.33 8.04 -7.78
N LEU A 44 12.28 7.13 -8.01
CA LEU A 44 13.71 7.44 -7.91
C LEU A 44 14.25 8.13 -9.17
N THR A 45 13.42 8.28 -10.20
CA THR A 45 13.74 8.94 -11.47
C THR A 45 13.39 10.42 -11.39
N GLU A 46 12.22 10.73 -10.80
CA GLU A 46 11.69 12.09 -10.67
C GLU A 46 11.82 12.68 -9.25
N ASP A 47 12.36 11.91 -8.30
CA ASP A 47 12.47 12.25 -6.87
C ASP A 47 11.13 12.64 -6.20
N GLU A 48 10.04 12.09 -6.71
CA GLU A 48 8.70 12.31 -6.16
C GLU A 48 8.35 11.22 -5.14
N THR A 49 7.82 11.61 -3.97
CA THR A 49 7.32 10.66 -2.98
C THR A 49 5.86 10.92 -2.62
N ILE A 50 5.01 9.94 -2.89
CA ILE A 50 3.56 10.01 -2.64
C ILE A 50 3.07 8.84 -1.79
N TRP A 51 1.96 9.04 -1.09
CA TRP A 51 1.16 7.94 -0.54
C TRP A 51 0.22 7.45 -1.63
N LEU A 52 0.18 6.13 -1.84
CA LEU A 52 -0.81 5.53 -2.71
C LEU A 52 -2.20 5.82 -2.17
N ARG A 53 -3.15 5.97 -3.08
CA ARG A 53 -4.52 6.39 -2.81
C ARG A 53 -5.50 5.32 -3.27
N GLY A 54 -6.65 5.23 -2.61
CA GLY A 54 -7.69 4.24 -2.89
C GLY A 54 -9.09 4.78 -2.64
N ASN A 55 -10.10 3.95 -2.90
CA ASN A 55 -11.49 4.36 -2.91
C ASN A 55 -12.26 4.09 -1.60
N LYS A 56 -11.58 3.65 -0.53
CA LYS A 56 -12.20 3.33 0.75
C LYS A 56 -11.69 4.25 1.85
N THR A 57 -12.61 4.72 2.68
CA THR A 57 -12.31 5.50 3.88
C THR A 57 -12.60 4.68 5.14
N PHE A 58 -11.99 5.09 6.25
CA PHE A 58 -12.34 4.62 7.58
C PHE A 58 -13.38 5.58 8.15
N ALA A 59 -14.56 5.05 8.52
CA ALA A 59 -15.68 5.87 8.99
C ALA A 59 -15.32 6.75 10.21
N GLY A 60 -14.43 6.27 11.09
CA GLY A 60 -13.96 7.04 12.25
C GLY A 60 -13.04 8.24 11.92
N ILE A 61 -12.61 8.37 10.66
CA ILE A 61 -11.83 9.52 10.17
C ILE A 61 -12.71 10.38 9.27
N ARG A 62 -13.36 9.74 8.30
CA ARG A 62 -14.29 10.41 7.38
C ARG A 62 -15.33 9.40 6.88
N PRO A 63 -16.62 9.76 6.85
CA PRO A 63 -17.63 8.96 6.16
C PRO A 63 -17.26 8.73 4.68
N SER A 64 -17.72 7.61 4.12
CA SER A 64 -17.57 7.33 2.68
C SER A 64 -18.65 8.04 1.87
N VAL A 65 -18.27 8.63 0.74
CA VAL A 65 -19.20 9.18 -0.27
C VAL A 65 -19.29 8.34 -1.55
N GLY A 66 -18.74 7.11 -1.53
CA GLY A 66 -18.87 6.12 -2.61
C GLY A 66 -17.60 5.94 -3.46
N ILE A 67 -17.19 6.96 -4.21
CA ILE A 67 -15.92 6.96 -4.95
C ILE A 67 -15.00 7.99 -4.32
N GLU A 68 -13.85 7.52 -3.86
CA GLU A 68 -12.92 8.31 -3.07
C GLU A 68 -11.54 8.31 -3.69
N ASP A 69 -10.83 9.41 -3.46
CA ASP A 69 -9.39 9.50 -3.64
C ASP A 69 -8.75 9.65 -2.27
N ALA A 70 -8.75 8.57 -1.49
CA ALA A 70 -8.37 8.56 -0.08
C ALA A 70 -6.90 8.14 0.08
N SER A 71 -6.10 8.98 0.77
CA SER A 71 -4.71 8.68 1.07
C SER A 71 -4.59 7.45 1.97
N SER A 72 -3.74 6.50 1.60
CA SER A 72 -3.50 5.31 2.43
C SER A 72 -2.85 5.61 3.77
N HIS A 73 -2.24 6.80 3.94
CA HIS A 73 -1.70 7.23 5.23
C HIS A 73 -2.80 7.35 6.31
N GLU A 74 -3.95 7.87 5.90
CA GLU A 74 -5.10 8.10 6.78
C GLU A 74 -6.07 6.93 6.70
N HIS A 75 -6.25 6.37 5.50
CA HIS A 75 -7.19 5.30 5.22
C HIS A 75 -6.43 4.05 4.74
N PRO A 76 -5.76 3.31 5.64
CA PRO A 76 -4.89 2.20 5.27
C PRO A 76 -5.65 1.12 4.49
N PHE A 77 -5.01 0.55 3.48
CA PHE A 77 -5.63 -0.47 2.65
C PHE A 77 -5.92 -1.74 3.45
N GLN A 78 -7.17 -2.18 3.41
CA GLN A 78 -7.68 -3.39 4.05
C GLN A 78 -7.67 -4.57 3.06
N ALA A 79 -6.54 -4.77 2.39
CA ALA A 79 -6.37 -5.83 1.41
C ALA A 79 -4.95 -6.38 1.49
N PHE A 80 -4.82 -7.69 1.26
CA PHE A 80 -3.52 -8.37 1.15
C PHE A 80 -2.93 -8.29 -0.27
N GLN A 81 -3.51 -7.46 -1.12
CA GLN A 81 -2.96 -7.10 -2.43
C GLN A 81 -3.26 -5.64 -2.76
N TRP A 82 -2.37 -5.01 -3.53
CA TRP A 82 -2.56 -3.66 -4.06
C TRP A 82 -1.88 -3.53 -5.42
N ALA A 83 -2.43 -2.68 -6.29
CA ALA A 83 -1.82 -2.32 -7.56
C ALA A 83 -1.59 -0.81 -7.64
N ASP A 84 -0.37 -0.43 -8.01
CA ASP A 84 -0.03 0.92 -8.41
C ASP A 84 -0.11 1.00 -9.94
N TYR A 85 -1.16 1.66 -10.44
CA TYR A 85 -1.43 1.83 -11.87
C TYR A 85 -0.76 3.07 -12.49
N ALA A 86 0.00 3.83 -11.69
CA ALA A 86 0.66 5.05 -12.14
C ALA A 86 2.18 4.85 -12.34
N ALA A 87 2.63 3.60 -12.53
CA ALA A 87 4.02 3.31 -12.81
C ALA A 87 4.34 3.63 -14.28
N LYS A 88 5.50 4.24 -14.53
CA LYS A 88 5.96 4.60 -15.86
C LYS A 88 6.97 3.56 -16.40
N PRO A 89 6.96 3.25 -17.71
CA PRO A 89 7.93 2.33 -18.30
C PRO A 89 9.37 2.83 -18.13
N GLY A 90 10.28 1.95 -17.69
CA GLY A 90 11.70 2.28 -17.51
C GLY A 90 12.06 2.99 -16.20
N TYR A 91 11.06 3.35 -15.38
CA TYR A 91 11.29 4.10 -14.15
C TYR A 91 11.60 3.18 -12.97
N ARG A 92 12.35 3.70 -11.99
CA ARG A 92 12.71 2.95 -10.78
C ARG A 92 11.90 3.42 -9.59
N TYR A 93 11.11 2.52 -9.02
CA TYR A 93 10.29 2.81 -7.85
C TYR A 93 10.82 2.13 -6.59
N ARG A 94 10.68 2.81 -5.46
CA ARG A 94 10.83 2.25 -4.11
C ARG A 94 9.50 2.31 -3.39
N TYR A 95 9.03 1.16 -2.90
CA TYR A 95 7.80 1.08 -2.10
C TYR A 95 8.15 0.87 -0.63
N ARG A 96 7.55 1.69 0.25
CA ARG A 96 7.61 1.57 1.70
C ARG A 96 6.22 1.31 2.25
N LYS A 97 6.07 0.19 2.97
CA LYS A 97 4.86 -0.17 3.70
C LYS A 97 4.91 0.33 5.14
N ARG A 98 3.82 0.93 5.61
CA ARG A 98 3.53 1.20 7.03
C ARG A 98 2.30 0.40 7.44
N ARG A 99 2.32 -0.13 8.66
CA ARG A 99 1.25 -0.99 9.21
C ARG A 99 0.45 -0.18 10.20
N TYR A 100 -0.84 -0.43 10.27
CA TYR A 100 -1.75 0.20 11.22
C TYR A 100 -2.38 -0.86 12.11
N PHE A 101 -2.44 -0.56 13.40
CA PHE A 101 -3.11 -1.39 14.40
C PHE A 101 -4.09 -0.52 15.19
N ALA A 102 -5.19 -1.11 15.64
CA ALA A 102 -6.13 -0.46 16.53
C ALA A 102 -5.42 -0.07 17.83
N ARG A 103 -5.70 1.13 18.33
CA ARG A 103 -5.27 1.52 19.67
C ARG A 103 -6.10 0.71 20.67
N LYS A 104 -5.44 0.19 21.71
CA LYS A 104 -6.10 -0.45 22.85
C LYS A 104 -6.81 0.58 23.69
#